data_AF-A0A5C4SCT9-F1
#
_entry.id   AF-A0A5C4SCT9-F1
#
_cell.length_a   1.000
_cell.length_b   1.000
_cell.length_c   1.000
_cell.angle_alpha   90.00
_cell.angle_beta   90.00
_cell.angle_gamma   90.00
#
_symmetry.space_group_name_H-M   'P 1'
#
loop_
_entity.id
_entity.type
_entity.pdbx_description
1 polymer ?
#
loop_
_entity_poly.entity_id
_entity_poly.type
_entity_poly.pdbx_seq_one_letter_code
_entity_poly.pdbx_strand_id
1 'polypeptide(L)'
;MTVFPKPTAQVQPYYSVLGPDLTVQFLLEFGGAELFIPQNPKGKSRVEKLVGAENTKALADMSHLLQRRVPLANPWIAAFLYWQGMPVSEIARPIRRTERTVRLSLAHNHERNLA
;
A
#
# COMPACT_ATOMS: atom_id res chain seq x y z
N MET A 1 -9.27 18.67 -9.68
CA MET A 1 -8.16 18.55 -8.71
C MET A 1 -8.31 17.21 -8.00
N THR A 2 -7.32 16.33 -8.09
CA THR A 2 -7.31 15.07 -7.34
C THR A 2 -6.92 15.36 -5.88
N VAL A 3 -7.75 14.95 -4.93
CA VAL A 3 -7.45 15.06 -3.49
C VAL A 3 -6.48 13.95 -3.09
N PHE A 4 -5.54 14.25 -2.20
CA PHE A 4 -4.64 13.24 -1.65
C PHE A 4 -5.46 12.16 -0.92
N PRO A 5 -5.38 10.88 -1.33
CA PRO A 5 -6.32 9.87 -0.86
C PRO A 5 -5.99 9.42 0.57
N LYS A 6 -6.98 9.48 1.46
CA LYS A 6 -6.83 8.99 2.83
C LYS A 6 -6.61 7.46 2.82
N PRO A 7 -5.57 6.94 3.51
CA PRO A 7 -5.36 5.50 3.65
C PRO A 7 -6.54 4.84 4.36
N THR A 8 -6.81 3.58 4.02
CA THR A 8 -7.80 2.78 4.76
C THR A 8 -7.23 2.36 6.12
N ALA A 9 -8.09 1.96 7.06
CA ALA A 9 -7.67 1.49 8.38
C ALA A 9 -6.63 0.35 8.31
N GLN A 10 -6.73 -0.53 7.31
CA GLN A 10 -5.78 -1.64 7.10
C GLN A 10 -4.42 -1.17 6.55
N VAL A 11 -4.40 -0.06 5.80
CA VAL A 11 -3.18 0.53 5.22
C VAL A 11 -2.50 1.47 6.20
N GLN A 12 -3.25 2.09 7.09
CA GLN A 12 -2.78 3.11 8.04
C GLN A 12 -1.52 2.70 8.82
N PRO A 13 -1.37 1.47 9.35
CA PRO A 13 -0.15 1.06 10.04
C PRO A 13 1.10 1.12 9.15
N TYR A 14 1.00 0.64 7.92
CA TYR A 14 2.10 0.71 6.95
C TYR A 14 2.42 2.16 6.60
N TYR A 15 1.37 2.97 6.36
CA TYR A 15 1.51 4.38 6.03
C TYR A 15 2.24 5.17 7.12
N SER A 16 1.91 4.93 8.39
CA SER A 16 2.54 5.63 9.52
C SER A 16 4.03 5.30 9.68
N VAL A 17 4.47 4.10 9.30
CA VAL A 17 5.88 3.66 9.42
C VAL A 17 6.68 3.99 8.16
N LEU A 18 6.15 3.64 6.99
CA LEU A 18 6.87 3.70 5.72
C LEU A 18 6.69 5.04 5.00
N GLY A 19 5.65 5.79 5.34
CA GLY A 19 5.20 6.91 4.53
C GLY A 19 4.42 6.47 3.27
N PRO A 20 3.87 7.43 2.51
CA PRO A 20 2.97 7.16 1.39
C PRO A 20 3.57 6.30 0.27
N ASP A 21 4.68 6.75 -0.33
CA ASP A 21 5.26 6.12 -1.51
C ASP A 21 5.78 4.71 -1.24
N LEU A 22 6.53 4.55 -0.14
CA LEU A 22 7.10 3.26 0.25
C LEU A 22 6.00 2.28 0.69
N THR A 23 4.89 2.77 1.25
CA THR A 23 3.70 1.94 1.50
C THR A 23 3.13 1.39 0.21
N VAL A 24 2.95 2.22 -0.82
CA VAL A 24 2.44 1.74 -2.11
C VAL A 24 3.36 0.71 -2.72
N GLN A 25 4.68 0.95 -2.70
CA GLN A 25 5.66 -0.04 -3.18
C GLN A 25 5.57 -1.35 -2.39
N PHE A 26 5.48 -1.27 -1.07
CA PHE A 26 5.34 -2.44 -0.20
C PHE A 26 4.08 -3.26 -0.51
N LEU A 27 2.93 -2.60 -0.67
CA LEU A 27 1.67 -3.27 -0.96
C LEU A 27 1.63 -3.84 -2.39
N LEU A 28 2.28 -3.20 -3.36
CA LEU A 28 2.42 -3.76 -4.70
C LEU A 28 3.30 -5.02 -4.72
N GLU A 29 4.37 -5.02 -3.94
CA GLU A 29 5.34 -6.12 -3.89
C GLU A 29 4.83 -7.32 -3.07
N PHE A 30 4.14 -7.05 -1.95
CA PHE A 30 3.77 -8.08 -0.98
C PHE A 30 2.26 -8.24 -0.76
N GLY A 31 1.43 -7.43 -1.40
CA GLY A 31 -0.02 -7.46 -1.24
C GLY A 31 -0.59 -8.85 -1.52
N GLY A 32 -1.42 -9.34 -0.59
CA GLY A 32 -2.01 -10.68 -0.67
C GLY A 32 -1.09 -11.80 -0.19
N ALA A 33 0.17 -11.56 0.19
CA ALA A 33 1.04 -12.56 0.79
C ALA A 33 0.89 -12.61 2.32
N GLU A 34 1.10 -13.79 2.91
CA GLU A 34 1.37 -13.90 4.35
C GLU A 34 2.84 -13.60 4.60
N LEU A 35 3.10 -12.59 5.43
CA LEU A 35 4.45 -12.12 5.71
C LEU A 35 4.76 -12.28 7.18
N PHE A 36 5.89 -12.93 7.46
CA PHE A 36 6.52 -12.90 8.76
C PHE A 36 7.54 -11.75 8.78
N ILE A 37 7.34 -10.77 9.66
CA ILE A 37 8.27 -9.64 9.84
C ILE A 37 9.12 -9.95 11.08
N PRO A 38 10.42 -10.25 10.93
CA PRO A 38 11.28 -10.57 12.06
C PRO A 38 11.57 -9.33 12.91
N GLN A 39 11.51 -9.49 14.24
CA GLN A 39 11.86 -8.44 15.20
C GLN A 39 13.33 -7.99 15.13
N ASN A 40 14.22 -8.90 14.73
CA ASN A 40 15.64 -8.61 14.55
C ASN A 40 16.05 -8.90 13.09
N PRO A 41 15.88 -7.94 12.17
CA PRO A 41 16.29 -8.07 10.78
C PRO A 41 17.81 -8.29 10.65
N LYS A 42 18.22 -9.15 9.71
CA LYS A 42 19.63 -9.59 9.51
C LYS A 42 20.10 -9.45 8.05
N GLY A 43 19.46 -8.59 7.27
CA GLY A 43 19.73 -8.34 5.85
C GLY A 43 19.14 -9.36 4.86
N LYS A 44 18.47 -10.42 5.34
CA LYS A 44 18.10 -11.57 4.50
C LYS A 44 16.68 -11.53 3.96
N SER A 45 15.77 -10.80 4.60
CA SER A 45 14.36 -10.81 4.21
C SER A 45 14.09 -9.91 3.01
N ARG A 46 13.14 -10.29 2.15
CA ARG A 46 12.70 -9.43 1.02
C ARG A 46 12.11 -8.10 1.52
N VAL A 47 11.42 -8.13 2.66
CA VAL A 47 10.89 -6.94 3.32
C VAL A 47 12.00 -5.96 3.64
N GLU A 48 13.04 -6.41 4.32
CA GLU A 48 14.19 -5.59 4.70
C GLU A 48 14.95 -5.03 3.50
N LYS A 49 15.05 -5.80 2.40
CA LYS A 49 15.64 -5.29 1.16
C LYS A 49 14.82 -4.15 0.55
N LEU A 50 13.49 -4.16 0.70
CA LEU A 50 12.62 -3.11 0.17
C LEU A 50 12.59 -1.89 1.09
N VAL A 51 12.39 -2.08 2.39
CA VAL A 51 12.10 -0.96 3.32
C VAL A 51 13.28 -0.56 4.19
N GLY A 52 14.35 -1.36 4.24
CA GLY A 52 15.50 -1.17 5.12
C GLY A 52 15.31 -1.77 6.52
N ALA A 53 16.41 -1.89 7.27
CA ALA A 53 16.42 -2.52 8.59
C ALA A 53 15.58 -1.76 9.64
N GLU A 54 15.71 -0.44 9.68
CA GLU A 54 14.98 0.43 10.63
C GLU A 54 13.46 0.31 10.46
N ASN A 55 12.97 0.47 9.23
CA ASN A 55 11.54 0.33 8.94
C ASN A 55 11.03 -1.10 9.15
N THR A 56 11.86 -2.12 8.89
CA THR A 56 11.49 -3.51 9.16
C THR A 56 11.27 -3.73 10.65
N LYS A 57 12.16 -3.18 11.49
CA LYS A 57 12.02 -3.24 12.95
C LYS A 57 10.78 -2.48 13.42
N ALA A 58 10.55 -1.26 12.93
CA ALA A 58 9.36 -0.48 13.27
C ALA A 58 8.05 -1.19 12.86
N LEU A 59 8.03 -1.86 11.70
CA LEU A 59 6.89 -2.69 11.30
C LEU A 59 6.73 -3.92 12.21
N ALA A 60 7.82 -4.52 12.67
CA ALA A 60 7.79 -5.64 13.61
C ALA A 60 7.23 -5.21 14.98
N ASP A 61 7.62 -4.03 15.48
CA ASP A 61 7.09 -3.47 16.73
C ASP A 61 5.56 -3.27 16.66
N MET A 62 5.05 -2.88 15.49
CA MET A 62 3.61 -2.73 15.24
C MET A 62 2.91 -4.00 14.73
N SER A 63 3.58 -5.15 14.72
CA SER A 63 3.04 -6.40 14.16
C SER A 63 1.67 -6.82 14.74
N HIS A 64 1.39 -6.43 15.98
CA HIS A 64 0.10 -6.65 16.64
C HIS A 64 -1.08 -5.87 16.00
N LEU A 65 -0.81 -4.79 15.28
CA LEU A 65 -1.80 -4.03 14.50
C LEU A 65 -1.91 -4.52 13.05
N LEU A 66 -0.94 -5.32 12.60
CA LEU A 66 -0.88 -5.79 11.22
C LEU A 66 -1.76 -7.04 11.03
N GLN A 67 -2.40 -7.11 9.87
CA GLN A 67 -3.11 -8.33 9.47
C GLN A 67 -2.10 -9.43 9.12
N ARG A 68 -2.46 -10.70 9.38
CA ARG A 68 -1.63 -11.86 9.02
C ARG A 68 -1.24 -11.88 7.54
N ARG A 69 -2.15 -11.44 6.67
CA ARG A 69 -1.97 -11.30 5.23
C ARG A 69 -1.94 -9.83 4.89
N VAL A 70 -0.96 -9.40 4.10
CA VAL A 70 -0.83 -8.00 3.70
C VAL A 70 -2.02 -7.61 2.82
N PRO A 71 -2.68 -6.47 3.10
CA PRO A 71 -3.82 -6.02 2.31
C PRO A 71 -3.37 -5.69 0.88
N LEU A 72 -4.19 -6.02 -0.12
CA LEU A 72 -3.93 -5.58 -1.50
C LEU A 72 -4.20 -4.10 -1.69
N ALA A 73 -5.22 -3.57 -1.00
CA ALA A 73 -5.65 -2.17 -1.04
C ALA A 73 -5.74 -1.53 -2.44
N ASN A 74 -6.03 -2.31 -3.49
CA ASN A 74 -6.05 -1.86 -4.89
C ASN A 74 -6.83 -0.55 -5.11
N PRO A 75 -8.01 -0.30 -4.50
CA PRO A 75 -8.71 0.97 -4.68
C PRO A 75 -7.99 2.18 -4.11
N TRP A 76 -7.23 2.00 -3.02
CA TRP A 76 -6.42 3.07 -2.45
C TRP A 76 -5.13 3.28 -3.26
N ILE A 77 -4.44 2.22 -3.65
CA ILE A 77 -3.25 2.30 -4.52
C ILE A 77 -3.60 2.98 -5.85
N ALA A 78 -4.73 2.61 -6.47
CA ALA A 78 -5.20 3.24 -7.69
C ALA A 78 -5.42 4.75 -7.52
N ALA A 79 -6.06 5.16 -6.42
CA ALA A 79 -6.27 6.57 -6.12
C ALA A 79 -4.96 7.32 -5.87
N PHE A 80 -4.00 6.69 -5.19
CA PHE A 80 -2.69 7.28 -4.92
C PHE A 80 -1.89 7.50 -6.19
N LEU A 81 -1.77 6.47 -7.04
CA LEU A 81 -1.06 6.58 -8.32
C LEU A 81 -1.74 7.58 -9.26
N TYR A 82 -3.08 7.64 -9.26
CA TYR A 82 -3.81 8.63 -10.03
C TYR A 82 -3.59 10.06 -9.50
N TRP A 83 -3.52 10.24 -8.18
CA TRP A 83 -3.16 11.52 -7.57
C TRP A 83 -1.74 11.97 -7.97
N GLN A 84 -0.81 11.03 -8.12
CA GLN A 84 0.54 11.28 -8.65
C GLN A 84 0.57 11.59 -10.17
N GLY A 85 -0.57 11.57 -10.85
CA GLY A 85 -0.68 11.88 -12.28
C GLY A 85 -0.53 10.69 -13.22
N MET A 86 -0.46 9.45 -12.71
CA MET A 86 -0.37 8.26 -13.54
C MET A 86 -1.70 8.01 -14.29
N PRO A 87 -1.67 7.70 -15.60
CA PRO A 87 -2.90 7.44 -16.36
C PRO A 87 -3.50 6.07 -15.98
N VAL A 88 -4.82 5.96 -16.12
CA VAL A 88 -5.60 4.76 -15.76
C VAL A 88 -5.07 3.47 -16.41
N SER A 89 -4.63 3.56 -17.67
CA SER A 89 -4.07 2.44 -18.45
C SER A 89 -2.76 1.92 -17.88
N GLU A 90 -1.93 2.80 -17.31
CA GLU A 90 -0.68 2.44 -16.64
C GLU A 90 -0.95 1.89 -15.24
N ILE A 91 -1.86 2.51 -14.48
CA ILE A 91 -2.27 2.04 -13.14
C ILE A 91 -2.80 0.60 -13.18
N ALA A 92 -3.53 0.24 -14.22
CA ALA A 92 -4.12 -1.08 -14.40
C ALA A 92 -3.08 -2.22 -14.37
N ARG A 93 -1.85 -1.95 -14.82
CA ARG A 93 -0.78 -2.95 -14.97
C ARG A 93 -0.22 -3.43 -13.62
N PRO A 94 0.32 -2.57 -12.73
CA PRO A 94 0.87 -3.00 -11.45
C PRO A 94 -0.19 -3.61 -10.53
N ILE A 95 -1.41 -3.06 -10.48
CA ILE A 95 -2.47 -3.61 -9.59
C ILE A 95 -3.22 -4.81 -10.20
N ARG A 96 -2.87 -5.20 -11.45
CA ARG A 96 -3.45 -6.34 -12.20
C ARG A 96 -4.98 -6.30 -12.28
N ARG A 97 -5.53 -5.13 -12.62
CA ARG A 97 -6.97 -4.93 -12.82
C ARG A 97 -7.26 -4.34 -14.19
N THR A 98 -8.51 -4.44 -14.64
CA THR A 98 -8.93 -3.79 -15.89
C THR A 98 -9.06 -2.29 -15.67
N GLU A 99 -8.88 -1.49 -16.72
CA GLU A 99 -9.12 -0.04 -16.68
C GLU A 99 -10.51 0.32 -16.15
N ARG A 100 -11.52 -0.50 -16.50
CA ARG A 100 -12.89 -0.35 -15.99
C ARG A 100 -12.92 -0.44 -14.46
N THR A 101 -12.28 -1.45 -13.88
CA THR A 101 -12.18 -1.60 -12.42
C THR A 101 -11.43 -0.44 -11.77
N VAL A 102 -10.38 0.08 -12.43
CA VAL A 102 -9.65 1.26 -11.94
C VAL A 102 -10.57 2.48 -11.89
N ARG A 103 -11.30 2.78 -12.98
CA ARG A 103 -12.26 3.91 -13.02
C ARG A 103 -13.32 3.81 -11.92
N LEU A 104 -13.89 2.63 -11.72
CA LEU A 104 -14.87 2.39 -10.64
C LEU A 104 -14.26 2.62 -9.25
N SER A 105 -13.02 2.17 -9.04
CA SER A 105 -12.31 2.36 -7.77
C SER A 105 -12.04 3.84 -7.49
N LEU A 106 -11.66 4.61 -8.51
CA LEU A 106 -11.42 6.05 -8.40
C LEU A 106 -12.71 6.81 -8.06
N ALA A 107 -13.82 6.47 -8.70
CA ALA A 107 -15.12 7.06 -8.40
C ALA A 107 -15.54 6.83 -6.93
N HIS A 108 -15.44 5.57 -6.46
CA HIS A 108 -15.76 5.23 -5.08
C HIS A 108 -14.82 5.88 -4.06
N ASN A 109 -13.53 6.01 -4.39
CA ASN A 109 -12.56 6.66 -3.49
C ASN A 109 -12.81 8.17 -3.38
N HIS A 110 -13.25 8.81 -4.47
CA HIS A 110 -13.61 10.23 -4.47
C HIS A 110 -14.75 10.51 -3.47
N GLU A 111 -15.81 9.70 -3.49
CA GLU A 111 -16.92 9.79 -2.52
C GLU A 111 -16.42 9.67 -1.08
N ARG A 112 -15.51 8.71 -0.81
CA ARG A 112 -14.97 8.48 0.53
C ARG A 112 -14.08 9.62 1.05
N ASN A 113 -13.40 10.35 0.17
CA ASN A 113 -12.53 11.46 0.58
C ASN A 113 -13.31 12.77 0.83
N LEU A 114 -14.55 12.86 0.32
CA LEU A 114 -15.46 13.99 0.54
C LEU A 114 -16.29 13.85 1.83
N ALA A 115 -16.43 12.62 2.33
CA ALA A 115 -17.02 12.31 3.64
C ALA A 115 -16.01 12.50 4.79
#